data_AF-A0A6A5WKI2-F1
#
_entry.id   AF-A0A6A5WKI2-F1
#
_cell.length_a   1.000
_cell.length_b   1.000
_cell.length_c   1.000
_cell.angle_alpha   90.00
_cell.angle_beta   90.00
_cell.angle_gamma   90.00
#
_symmetry.space_group_name_H-M   'P 1'
#
loop_
_entity.id
_entity.type
_entity.pdbx_description
1 polymer ?
#
loop_
_entity_poly.entity_id
_entity_poly.type
_entity_poly.pdbx_seq_one_letter_code
_entity_poly.pdbx_strand_id
1 'polypeptide(L)'
;MLSSYQPKVEIMTNGHFVSRCSDYIIYSVEAKNIDAVVKTFGPSTKLGAIVGGQTSCKAPEIAAFEAHLPKDVSIVSCHSLHGPGVDPKGQPLVLIKHRASNDDFEFVETVLSCLESKHVYLTHEQHDRITADTQAVTHAAFLSMGAAWMANAQFPWETARYIGGIENVKINVTLRIYSNKWHVYAGLAILNPSAQKQIKQYAESVTELFKLMLGGHKSELRDRVHAARAAVFGDDHENGKKRELLLRDDVLDRYSLGELPEKRLKNNHLSLLAMVDCWWKLGIVPYDHMICSTPLFRMWLGITEYLFRNEDVLEEAIETAIEDNTFRGDDLEFTFAARDWSSRVSLGHFDGYREKFEEIQTYFAPRFPEATRVGNEMIKTILEKTMSSENAEPAPEG
;
A
#
# COMPACT_ATOMS: atom_id res chain seq x y z
N MET A 1 -17.31 37.32 10.65
CA MET A 1 -16.82 36.94 11.99
C MET A 1 -16.94 35.43 12.13
N LEU A 2 -15.93 34.69 11.69
CA LEU A 2 -15.80 33.26 12.01
C LEU A 2 -15.19 33.21 13.41
N SER A 3 -16.03 33.02 14.42
CA SER A 3 -15.55 32.58 15.73
C SER A 3 -14.77 31.29 15.50
N SER A 4 -13.47 31.34 15.72
CA SER A 4 -12.63 30.16 15.81
C SER A 4 -13.19 29.30 16.94
N TYR A 5 -14.01 28.30 16.60
CA TYR A 5 -14.38 27.24 17.52
C TYR A 5 -13.07 26.55 17.91
N GLN A 6 -12.47 26.97 19.02
CA GLN A 6 -11.48 26.12 19.67
C GLN A 6 -12.28 24.95 20.25
N PRO A 7 -12.09 23.71 19.78
CA PRO A 7 -12.73 22.58 20.39
C PRO A 7 -12.36 22.57 21.88
N LYS A 8 -13.36 22.37 22.75
CA LYS A 8 -13.11 22.17 24.19
C LYS A 8 -12.40 20.84 24.35
N VAL A 9 -11.06 20.86 24.30
CA VAL A 9 -10.23 19.68 24.52
C VAL A 9 -9.89 19.63 26.01
N GLU A 10 -10.35 18.58 26.67
CA GLU A 10 -10.00 18.28 28.06
C GLU A 10 -9.08 17.06 28.09
N ILE A 11 -7.90 17.21 28.71
CA ILE A 11 -6.93 16.13 28.87
C ILE A 11 -7.20 15.44 30.20
N MET A 12 -7.60 14.17 30.13
CA MET A 12 -7.84 13.36 31.31
C MET A 12 -6.55 12.70 31.81
N THR A 13 -6.51 12.35 33.09
CA THR A 13 -5.33 11.74 33.73
C THR A 13 -4.92 10.40 33.12
N ASN A 14 -5.88 9.58 32.68
CA ASN A 14 -5.62 8.29 32.03
C ASN A 14 -6.86 7.80 31.24
N GLY A 15 -6.70 6.67 30.54
CA GLY A 15 -7.76 6.07 29.73
C GLY A 15 -9.00 5.58 30.50
N HIS A 16 -8.90 5.31 31.80
CA HIS A 16 -10.08 4.95 32.60
C HIS A 16 -11.03 6.14 32.74
N PHE A 17 -10.50 7.32 32.98
CA PHE A 17 -11.32 8.53 33.12
C PHE A 17 -11.98 8.92 31.80
N VAL A 18 -11.26 8.80 30.68
CA VAL A 18 -11.83 8.97 29.33
C VAL A 18 -12.98 7.97 29.11
N SER A 19 -12.71 6.68 29.33
CA SER A 19 -13.68 5.61 29.02
C SER A 19 -14.99 5.72 29.82
N ARG A 20 -14.94 6.27 31.04
CA ARG A 20 -16.11 6.42 31.92
C ARG A 20 -16.99 7.62 31.59
N CYS A 21 -16.46 8.66 30.95
CA CYS A 21 -17.21 9.88 30.63
C CYS A 21 -17.60 9.99 29.15
N SER A 22 -17.06 9.15 28.28
CA SER A 22 -17.33 9.19 26.84
C SER A 22 -18.53 8.33 26.41
N ASP A 23 -19.36 8.88 25.54
CA ASP A 23 -20.43 8.14 24.83
C ASP A 23 -19.90 7.42 23.57
N TYR A 24 -18.85 7.97 22.95
CA TYR A 24 -18.13 7.37 21.84
C TYR A 24 -16.62 7.47 22.06
N ILE A 25 -15.91 6.34 21.95
CA ILE A 25 -14.47 6.22 22.22
C ILE A 25 -13.79 5.68 20.97
N ILE A 26 -12.72 6.34 20.52
CA ILE A 26 -11.85 5.84 19.44
C ILE A 26 -10.46 5.54 19.99
N TYR A 27 -10.02 4.28 19.89
CA TYR A 27 -8.66 3.86 20.19
C TYR A 27 -7.74 4.15 18.99
N SER A 28 -6.93 5.21 19.10
CA SER A 28 -5.93 5.61 18.09
C SER A 28 -4.50 5.31 18.57
N VAL A 29 -4.20 4.03 18.77
CA VAL A 29 -2.87 3.53 19.18
C VAL A 29 -2.23 2.66 18.11
N GLU A 30 -0.94 2.37 18.23
CA GLU A 30 -0.27 1.41 17.35
C GLU A 30 -0.95 0.04 17.43
N ALA A 31 -1.15 -0.63 16.28
CA ALA A 31 -1.86 -1.90 16.21
C ALA A 31 -1.26 -2.99 17.13
N LYS A 32 0.07 -3.00 17.34
CA LYS A 32 0.72 -3.93 18.27
C LYS A 32 0.34 -3.73 19.74
N ASN A 33 -0.12 -2.53 20.11
CA ASN A 33 -0.45 -2.16 21.48
C ASN A 33 -1.96 -2.21 21.75
N ILE A 34 -2.79 -2.45 20.73
CA ILE A 34 -4.25 -2.37 20.87
C ILE A 34 -4.77 -3.33 21.95
N ASP A 35 -4.32 -4.58 21.96
CA ASP A 35 -4.72 -5.57 22.96
C ASP A 35 -4.38 -5.11 24.38
N ALA A 36 -3.13 -4.71 24.64
CA ALA A 36 -2.69 -4.27 25.96
C ALA A 36 -3.46 -3.02 26.45
N VAL A 37 -3.72 -2.07 25.55
CA VAL A 37 -4.41 -0.82 25.86
C VAL A 37 -5.90 -1.08 26.15
N VAL A 38 -6.58 -1.86 25.32
CA VAL A 38 -8.00 -2.22 25.50
C VAL A 38 -8.16 -3.09 26.75
N LYS A 39 -7.25 -4.04 27.00
CA LYS A 39 -7.24 -4.84 28.24
C LYS A 39 -7.19 -3.97 29.49
N THR A 40 -6.41 -2.89 29.43
CA THR A 40 -6.23 -1.99 30.57
C THR A 40 -7.45 -1.08 30.76
N PHE A 41 -7.91 -0.41 29.69
CA PHE A 41 -8.89 0.68 29.82
C PHE A 41 -10.32 0.30 29.39
N GLY A 42 -10.48 -0.67 28.50
CA GLY A 42 -11.76 -1.15 27.97
C GLY A 42 -12.77 -1.59 29.02
N PRO A 43 -12.40 -2.28 30.11
CA PRO A 43 -13.34 -2.61 31.19
C PRO A 43 -13.96 -1.40 31.90
N SER A 44 -13.41 -0.20 31.72
CA SER A 44 -13.94 1.04 32.30
C SER A 44 -14.91 1.78 31.38
N THR A 45 -15.23 1.24 30.21
CA THR A 45 -16.16 1.85 29.26
C THR A 45 -17.55 2.03 29.88
N LYS A 46 -18.12 3.21 29.69
CA LYS A 46 -19.48 3.56 30.11
C LYS A 46 -20.52 2.60 29.51
N LEU A 47 -21.55 2.28 30.29
CA LEU A 47 -22.69 1.46 29.86
C LEU A 47 -23.33 2.02 28.58
N GLY A 48 -23.52 1.18 27.57
CA GLY A 48 -24.15 1.56 26.31
C GLY A 48 -23.32 2.48 25.42
N ALA A 49 -22.05 2.74 25.76
CA ALA A 49 -21.17 3.53 24.91
C ALA A 49 -20.79 2.78 23.63
N ILE A 50 -20.36 3.55 22.64
CA ILE A 50 -19.84 3.03 21.37
C ILE A 50 -18.31 3.07 21.43
N VAL A 51 -17.67 2.00 20.99
CA VAL A 51 -16.22 1.87 20.94
C VAL A 51 -15.79 1.55 19.51
N GLY A 52 -14.80 2.26 19.02
CA GLY A 52 -14.13 1.99 17.75
C GLY A 52 -12.63 2.05 17.91
N GLY A 53 -11.93 1.56 16.90
CA GLY A 53 -10.52 1.84 16.72
C GLY A 53 -10.24 2.35 15.31
N GLN A 54 -9.07 2.97 15.16
CA GLN A 54 -8.58 3.53 13.90
C GLN A 54 -7.30 2.82 13.43
N THR A 55 -7.04 1.60 13.92
CA THR A 55 -5.80 0.88 13.55
C THR A 55 -5.80 0.50 12.07
N SER A 56 -4.64 0.26 11.46
CA SER A 56 -4.61 -0.11 10.03
C SER A 56 -4.97 -1.58 9.75
N CYS A 57 -5.09 -2.42 10.78
CA CYS A 57 -5.45 -3.84 10.68
C CYS A 57 -6.56 -4.14 11.68
N LYS A 58 -7.69 -4.67 11.21
CA LYS A 58 -8.91 -4.79 12.01
C LYS A 58 -9.00 -6.08 12.80
N ALA A 59 -8.44 -7.18 12.30
CA ALA A 59 -8.44 -8.46 13.01
C ALA A 59 -7.90 -8.38 14.46
N PRO A 60 -6.70 -7.81 14.75
CA PRO A 60 -6.22 -7.68 16.12
C PRO A 60 -7.04 -6.70 16.96
N GLU A 61 -7.58 -5.66 16.35
CA GLU A 61 -8.43 -4.67 17.01
C GLU A 61 -9.77 -5.28 17.46
N ILE A 62 -10.45 -5.97 16.55
CA ILE A 62 -11.70 -6.67 16.84
C ILE A 62 -11.47 -7.78 17.88
N ALA A 63 -10.39 -8.56 17.77
CA ALA A 63 -10.06 -9.58 18.77
C ALA A 63 -9.85 -8.98 20.18
N ALA A 64 -9.16 -7.85 20.28
CA ALA A 64 -8.98 -7.14 21.55
C ALA A 64 -10.32 -6.63 22.09
N PHE A 65 -11.17 -6.08 21.23
CA PHE A 65 -12.50 -5.59 21.62
C PHE A 65 -13.41 -6.71 22.10
N GLU A 66 -13.44 -7.86 21.41
CA GLU A 66 -14.22 -9.02 21.83
C GLU A 66 -13.75 -9.61 23.16
N ALA A 67 -12.44 -9.61 23.40
CA ALA A 67 -11.84 -10.20 24.60
C ALA A 67 -12.05 -9.33 25.86
N HIS A 68 -11.94 -8.00 25.72
CA HIS A 68 -11.78 -7.12 26.89
C HIS A 68 -12.90 -6.09 27.08
N LEU A 69 -13.73 -5.82 26.05
CA LEU A 69 -14.83 -4.88 26.22
C LEU A 69 -16.06 -5.55 26.88
N PRO A 70 -16.78 -4.82 27.74
CA PRO A 70 -18.07 -5.27 28.25
C PRO A 70 -19.07 -5.68 27.14
N LYS A 71 -20.04 -6.54 27.45
CA LYS A 71 -21.01 -7.06 26.45
C LYS A 71 -22.10 -6.06 26.07
N ASP A 72 -22.29 -5.04 26.90
CA ASP A 72 -23.30 -3.99 26.83
C ASP A 72 -22.81 -2.74 26.10
N VAL A 73 -21.68 -2.83 25.39
CA VAL A 73 -21.12 -1.76 24.56
C VAL A 73 -21.17 -2.13 23.08
N SER A 74 -21.40 -1.11 22.26
CA SER A 74 -21.44 -1.24 20.80
C SER A 74 -20.03 -1.08 20.22
N ILE A 75 -19.72 -1.85 19.16
CA ILE A 75 -18.44 -1.84 18.47
C ILE A 75 -18.65 -1.36 17.03
N VAL A 76 -18.18 -0.15 16.74
CA VAL A 76 -18.16 0.46 15.41
C VAL A 76 -16.77 1.05 15.18
N SER A 77 -15.97 0.39 14.36
CA SER A 77 -14.61 0.82 14.03
C SER A 77 -14.58 1.63 12.74
N CYS A 78 -13.49 2.36 12.54
CA CYS A 78 -13.24 3.05 11.28
C CYS A 78 -11.79 2.90 10.82
N HIS A 79 -11.51 3.27 9.58
CA HIS A 79 -10.15 3.43 9.09
C HIS A 79 -10.14 4.50 8.00
N SER A 80 -9.45 5.61 8.27
CA SER A 80 -9.24 6.61 7.24
C SER A 80 -8.06 6.19 6.35
N LEU A 81 -8.27 6.09 5.04
CA LEU A 81 -7.26 5.58 4.09
C LEU A 81 -6.31 6.67 3.58
N HIS A 82 -5.88 7.56 4.48
CA HIS A 82 -4.89 8.60 4.20
C HIS A 82 -3.91 8.79 5.37
N GLY A 83 -2.75 9.37 5.07
CA GLY A 83 -1.74 9.69 6.08
C GLY A 83 -2.11 10.93 6.91
N PRO A 84 -1.38 11.17 8.02
CA PRO A 84 -1.52 12.39 8.79
C PRO A 84 -1.16 13.63 7.94
N GLY A 85 -1.93 14.71 8.07
CA GLY A 85 -1.72 15.96 7.33
C GLY A 85 -2.36 16.03 5.94
N VAL A 86 -3.10 14.99 5.53
CA VAL A 86 -3.95 15.02 4.33
C VAL A 86 -5.36 15.46 4.71
N ASP A 87 -5.96 16.33 3.90
CA ASP A 87 -7.35 16.74 4.03
C ASP A 87 -8.27 15.51 3.82
N PRO A 88 -9.13 15.15 4.79
CA PRO A 88 -10.01 13.99 4.69
C PRO A 88 -11.10 14.14 3.62
N LYS A 89 -11.35 15.34 3.11
CA LYS A 89 -12.40 15.61 2.13
C LYS A 89 -12.25 14.77 0.87
N GLY A 90 -13.30 14.01 0.54
CA GLY A 90 -13.34 13.10 -0.61
C GLY A 90 -12.44 11.86 -0.47
N GLN A 91 -11.64 11.74 0.60
CA GLN A 91 -10.83 10.56 0.85
C GLN A 91 -11.71 9.40 1.35
N PRO A 92 -11.38 8.14 1.05
CA PRO A 92 -12.13 7.00 1.57
C PRO A 92 -12.00 6.87 3.09
N LEU A 93 -13.13 6.78 3.78
CA LEU A 93 -13.24 6.46 5.20
C LEU A 93 -14.03 5.16 5.34
N VAL A 94 -13.35 4.10 5.76
CA VAL A 94 -14.01 2.81 5.99
C VAL A 94 -14.74 2.84 7.33
N LEU A 95 -16.00 2.44 7.35
CA LEU A 95 -16.82 2.22 8.54
C LEU A 95 -17.14 0.73 8.67
N ILE A 96 -16.93 0.19 9.88
CA ILE A 96 -17.05 -1.24 10.16
C ILE A 96 -18.00 -1.44 11.34
N LYS A 97 -19.19 -1.91 11.04
CA LYS A 97 -20.18 -2.30 12.03
C LYS A 97 -19.92 -3.75 12.48
N HIS A 98 -19.36 -3.93 13.68
CA HIS A 98 -19.02 -5.27 14.19
C HIS A 98 -20.10 -5.82 15.12
N ARG A 99 -20.32 -5.15 16.27
CA ARG A 99 -21.30 -5.54 17.30
C ARG A 99 -22.04 -4.30 17.75
N ALA A 100 -23.01 -3.84 16.97
CA ALA A 100 -23.73 -2.59 17.26
C ALA A 100 -25.17 -2.64 16.71
N SER A 101 -26.05 -1.81 17.27
CA SER A 101 -27.37 -1.54 16.70
C SER A 101 -27.24 -0.72 15.39
N ASN A 102 -28.34 -0.56 14.64
CA ASN A 102 -28.34 0.37 13.50
C ASN A 102 -28.23 1.82 13.97
N ASP A 103 -28.92 2.17 15.06
CA ASP A 103 -28.93 3.52 15.62
C ASP A 103 -27.53 3.96 16.07
N ASP A 104 -26.77 3.06 16.72
CA ASP A 104 -25.37 3.35 17.11
C ASP A 104 -24.46 3.52 15.89
N PHE A 105 -24.69 2.74 14.83
CA PHE A 105 -23.93 2.86 13.60
C PHE A 105 -24.22 4.20 12.89
N GLU A 106 -25.50 4.57 12.78
CA GLU A 106 -25.94 5.84 12.20
C GLU A 106 -25.43 7.04 12.99
N PHE A 107 -25.37 6.93 14.33
CA PHE A 107 -24.74 7.94 15.17
C PHE A 107 -23.25 8.14 14.82
N VAL A 108 -22.47 7.06 14.74
CA VAL A 108 -21.04 7.15 14.38
C VAL A 108 -20.85 7.69 12.99
N GLU A 109 -21.67 7.24 12.04
CA GLU A 109 -21.66 7.75 10.68
C GLU A 109 -21.93 9.25 10.61
N THR A 110 -22.94 9.72 11.35
CA THR A 110 -23.29 11.14 11.43
C THR A 110 -22.18 11.96 12.09
N VAL A 111 -21.54 11.44 13.13
CA VAL A 111 -20.41 12.11 13.77
C VAL A 111 -19.23 12.24 12.79
N LEU A 112 -18.95 11.19 12.02
CA LEU A 112 -17.82 11.18 11.09
C LEU A 112 -18.11 11.91 9.77
N SER A 113 -19.37 12.20 9.44
CA SER A 113 -19.72 12.94 8.21
C SER A 113 -19.15 14.36 8.17
N CYS A 114 -18.81 14.95 9.32
CA CYS A 114 -18.13 16.25 9.40
C CYS A 114 -16.74 16.26 8.73
N LEU A 115 -16.15 15.09 8.46
CA LEU A 115 -14.87 14.95 7.76
C LEU A 115 -15.00 15.12 6.24
N GLU A 116 -16.23 15.14 5.70
CA GLU A 116 -16.51 15.19 4.27
C GLU A 116 -15.82 14.06 3.46
N SER A 117 -15.48 12.96 4.14
CA SER A 117 -14.89 11.76 3.54
C SER A 117 -15.93 10.95 2.76
N LYS A 118 -15.46 10.17 1.79
CA LYS A 118 -16.30 9.18 1.10
C LYS A 118 -16.43 7.94 1.98
N HIS A 119 -17.60 7.74 2.61
CA HIS A 119 -17.83 6.56 3.44
C HIS A 119 -17.82 5.27 2.62
N VAL A 120 -17.16 4.24 3.14
CA VAL A 120 -17.07 2.90 2.57
C VAL A 120 -17.45 1.90 3.65
N TYR A 121 -18.42 1.03 3.40
CA TYR A 121 -18.94 0.10 4.40
C TYR A 121 -18.36 -1.30 4.15
N LEU A 122 -17.65 -1.85 5.13
CA LEU A 122 -17.02 -3.18 5.02
C LEU A 122 -17.15 -3.94 6.34
N THR A 123 -17.12 -5.27 6.27
CA THR A 123 -16.78 -6.08 7.47
C THR A 123 -15.29 -5.97 7.76
N HIS A 124 -14.86 -6.38 8.97
CA HIS A 124 -13.44 -6.33 9.31
C HIS A 124 -12.60 -7.30 8.46
N GLU A 125 -13.15 -8.45 8.06
CA GLU A 125 -12.48 -9.41 7.18
C GLU A 125 -12.35 -8.89 5.76
N GLN A 126 -13.40 -8.25 5.24
CA GLN A 126 -13.36 -7.60 3.92
C GLN A 126 -12.31 -6.48 3.92
N HIS A 127 -12.31 -5.63 4.95
CA HIS A 127 -11.31 -4.58 5.11
C HIS A 127 -9.89 -5.13 5.11
N ASP A 128 -9.60 -6.15 5.93
CA ASP A 128 -8.26 -6.70 6.05
C ASP A 128 -7.84 -7.42 4.76
N ARG A 129 -8.76 -8.08 4.06
CA ARG A 129 -8.46 -8.66 2.75
C ARG A 129 -8.12 -7.58 1.72
N ILE A 130 -8.95 -6.55 1.60
CA ILE A 130 -8.76 -5.47 0.63
C ILE A 130 -7.47 -4.68 0.90
N THR A 131 -7.17 -4.37 2.16
CA THR A 131 -5.92 -3.68 2.54
C THR A 131 -4.69 -4.54 2.27
N ALA A 132 -4.76 -5.86 2.47
CA ALA A 132 -3.69 -6.75 2.06
C ALA A 132 -3.48 -6.71 0.52
N ASP A 133 -4.56 -6.93 -0.24
CA ASP A 133 -4.53 -7.00 -1.71
C ASP A 133 -4.01 -5.71 -2.37
N THR A 134 -4.22 -4.55 -1.72
CA THR A 134 -3.81 -3.24 -2.24
C THR A 134 -2.47 -2.72 -1.69
N GLN A 135 -1.93 -3.27 -0.60
CA GLN A 135 -0.76 -2.68 0.07
C GLN A 135 0.36 -3.68 0.36
N ALA A 136 0.06 -4.95 0.62
CA ALA A 136 1.06 -5.91 1.12
C ALA A 136 2.19 -6.14 0.11
N VAL A 137 1.85 -6.50 -1.13
CA VAL A 137 2.84 -6.75 -2.19
C VAL A 137 3.54 -5.46 -2.60
N THR A 138 2.81 -4.34 -2.67
CA THR A 138 3.38 -3.01 -2.98
C THR A 138 4.46 -2.64 -1.96
N HIS A 139 4.18 -2.75 -0.66
CA HIS A 139 5.16 -2.47 0.38
C HIS A 139 6.34 -3.45 0.32
N ALA A 140 6.08 -4.74 0.16
CA ALA A 140 7.15 -5.75 0.07
C ALA A 140 8.10 -5.47 -1.10
N ALA A 141 7.58 -5.07 -2.27
CA ALA A 141 8.40 -4.71 -3.42
C ALA A 141 9.34 -3.55 -3.11
N PHE A 142 8.81 -2.42 -2.64
CA PHE A 142 9.63 -1.21 -2.39
C PHE A 142 10.58 -1.35 -1.20
N LEU A 143 10.18 -2.07 -0.15
CA LEU A 143 11.08 -2.39 0.95
C LEU A 143 12.25 -3.26 0.47
N SER A 144 11.99 -4.20 -0.44
CA SER A 144 13.02 -5.03 -1.05
C SER A 144 13.94 -4.21 -1.97
N MET A 145 13.41 -3.23 -2.71
CA MET A 145 14.22 -2.31 -3.52
C MET A 145 15.19 -1.52 -2.67
N GLY A 146 14.71 -0.85 -1.61
CA GLY A 146 15.60 -0.04 -0.76
C GLY A 146 16.67 -0.88 -0.05
N ALA A 147 16.34 -2.11 0.34
CA ALA A 147 17.31 -3.04 0.92
C ALA A 147 18.38 -3.44 -0.11
N ALA A 148 17.99 -3.75 -1.35
CA ALA A 148 18.93 -4.09 -2.42
C ALA A 148 19.85 -2.92 -2.80
N TRP A 149 19.29 -1.71 -2.86
CA TRP A 149 20.07 -0.49 -3.13
C TRP A 149 21.10 -0.21 -2.03
N MET A 150 20.71 -0.35 -0.76
CA MET A 150 21.64 -0.23 0.36
C MET A 150 22.74 -1.31 0.30
N ALA A 151 22.38 -2.56 0.02
CA ALA A 151 23.35 -3.68 -0.06
C ALA A 151 24.40 -3.45 -1.17
N ASN A 152 23.99 -2.87 -2.29
CA ASN A 152 24.87 -2.48 -3.39
C ASN A 152 25.54 -1.10 -3.21
N ALA A 153 25.33 -0.43 -2.06
CA ALA A 153 25.82 0.92 -1.77
C ALA A 153 25.51 1.94 -2.89
N GLN A 154 24.32 1.84 -3.48
CA GLN A 154 23.89 2.66 -4.62
C GLN A 154 22.72 3.58 -4.28
N PHE A 155 22.78 4.78 -4.84
CA PHE A 155 21.63 5.68 -4.99
C PHE A 155 21.15 5.61 -6.45
N PRO A 156 20.01 4.98 -6.75
CA PRO A 156 19.56 4.72 -8.12
C PRO A 156 19.54 5.97 -9.01
N TRP A 157 19.10 7.12 -8.48
CA TRP A 157 19.02 8.39 -9.20
C TRP A 157 20.37 9.04 -9.48
N GLU A 158 21.46 8.60 -8.84
CA GLU A 158 22.83 9.04 -9.16
C GLU A 158 23.43 8.22 -10.31
N THR A 159 22.73 7.18 -10.77
CA THR A 159 23.17 6.28 -11.82
C THR A 159 22.26 6.41 -13.04
N ALA A 160 22.82 6.60 -14.23
CA ALA A 160 22.05 6.68 -15.49
C ALA A 160 21.19 5.43 -15.79
N ARG A 161 21.37 4.34 -15.03
CA ARG A 161 20.65 3.07 -15.15
C ARG A 161 19.20 3.12 -14.65
N TYR A 162 18.85 4.06 -13.76
CA TYR A 162 17.53 4.10 -13.09
C TYR A 162 16.81 5.45 -13.27
N ILE A 163 16.91 6.07 -14.45
CA ILE A 163 16.32 7.39 -14.71
C ILE A 163 15.28 7.30 -15.83
N GLY A 164 14.07 7.82 -15.57
CA GLY A 164 12.97 7.94 -16.54
C GLY A 164 11.85 6.92 -16.34
N GLY A 165 10.63 7.30 -16.75
CA GLY A 165 9.45 6.44 -16.80
C GLY A 165 9.15 5.67 -15.49
N ILE A 166 9.11 4.34 -15.61
CA ILE A 166 8.82 3.39 -14.51
C ILE A 166 9.79 3.55 -13.34
N GLU A 167 11.07 3.85 -13.61
CA GLU A 167 12.11 3.91 -12.57
C GLU A 167 11.94 5.12 -11.65
N ASN A 168 11.46 6.26 -12.18
CA ASN A 168 11.14 7.44 -11.37
C ASN A 168 10.06 7.12 -10.33
N VAL A 169 9.03 6.37 -10.72
CA VAL A 169 7.97 5.95 -9.80
C VAL A 169 8.56 5.04 -8.72
N LYS A 170 9.39 4.07 -9.10
CA LYS A 170 10.04 3.16 -8.14
C LYS A 170 10.86 3.89 -7.10
N ILE A 171 11.68 4.84 -7.52
CA ILE A 171 12.53 5.64 -6.64
C ILE A 171 11.68 6.48 -5.69
N ASN A 172 10.76 7.29 -6.23
CA ASN A 172 9.97 8.20 -5.43
C ASN A 172 9.11 7.47 -4.39
N VAL A 173 8.50 6.34 -4.76
CA VAL A 173 7.68 5.57 -3.82
C VAL A 173 8.55 4.87 -2.77
N THR A 174 9.69 4.31 -3.15
CA THR A 174 10.62 3.69 -2.19
C THR A 174 11.08 4.69 -1.14
N LEU A 175 11.53 5.88 -1.56
CA LEU A 175 11.99 6.91 -0.64
C LEU A 175 10.87 7.45 0.24
N ARG A 176 9.65 7.55 -0.29
CA ARG A 176 8.47 7.91 0.52
C ARG A 176 8.14 6.85 1.57
N ILE A 177 8.32 5.57 1.26
CA ILE A 177 8.10 4.51 2.24
C ILE A 177 9.11 4.63 3.38
N TYR A 178 10.40 4.75 3.04
CA TYR A 178 11.48 4.86 4.03
C TYR A 178 11.50 6.20 4.78
N SER A 179 10.86 7.26 4.29
CA SER A 179 10.70 8.52 5.04
C SER A 179 9.60 8.47 6.11
N ASN A 180 8.81 7.39 6.16
CA ASN A 180 7.75 7.17 7.15
C ASN A 180 8.20 6.23 8.28
N LYS A 181 7.32 6.03 9.27
CA LYS A 181 7.62 5.18 10.43
C LYS A 181 7.43 3.69 10.11
N TRP A 182 8.42 2.88 10.48
CA TRP A 182 8.46 1.42 10.22
C TRP A 182 7.21 0.68 10.72
N HIS A 183 6.65 1.09 11.86
CA HIS A 183 5.55 0.38 12.53
C HIS A 183 4.24 0.40 11.72
N VAL A 184 4.07 1.37 10.80
CA VAL A 184 2.92 1.42 9.89
C VAL A 184 2.95 0.23 8.93
N TYR A 185 4.13 -0.04 8.35
CA TYR A 185 4.33 -1.15 7.41
C TYR A 185 4.39 -2.51 8.12
N ALA A 186 5.12 -2.58 9.23
CA ALA A 186 5.23 -3.81 10.02
C ALA A 186 3.89 -4.25 10.59
N GLY A 187 3.07 -3.30 11.08
CA GLY A 187 1.75 -3.59 11.63
C GLY A 187 0.84 -4.26 10.61
N LEU A 188 0.75 -3.73 9.39
CA LEU A 188 -0.02 -4.37 8.32
C LEU A 188 0.59 -5.73 7.94
N ALA A 189 1.89 -5.78 7.66
CA ALA A 189 2.54 -6.97 7.13
C ALA A 189 2.48 -8.15 8.11
N ILE A 190 2.72 -7.91 9.41
CA ILE A 190 2.80 -8.94 10.44
C ILE A 190 1.42 -9.31 10.99
N LEU A 191 0.52 -8.34 11.21
CA LEU A 191 -0.74 -8.62 11.91
C LEU A 191 -1.88 -9.03 10.98
N ASN A 192 -1.76 -8.84 9.67
CA ASN A 192 -2.78 -9.22 8.70
C ASN A 192 -2.46 -10.60 8.07
N PRO A 193 -3.25 -11.65 8.33
CA PRO A 193 -2.99 -12.99 7.81
C PRO A 193 -3.00 -13.08 6.27
N SER A 194 -3.81 -12.25 5.61
CA SER A 194 -3.84 -12.17 4.13
C SER A 194 -2.55 -11.53 3.60
N ALA A 195 -2.03 -10.51 4.29
CA ALA A 195 -0.76 -9.88 3.93
C ALA A 195 0.42 -10.85 4.07
N GLN A 196 0.48 -11.65 5.15
CA GLN A 196 1.52 -12.66 5.33
C GLN A 196 1.58 -13.65 4.16
N LYS A 197 0.42 -14.17 3.72
CA LYS A 197 0.33 -15.08 2.57
C LYS A 197 0.82 -14.42 1.28
N GLN A 198 0.41 -13.18 1.04
CA GLN A 198 0.82 -12.42 -0.14
C GLN A 198 2.31 -12.11 -0.18
N ILE A 199 2.89 -11.69 0.94
CA ILE A 199 4.31 -11.35 1.03
C ILE A 199 5.16 -12.62 0.83
N LYS A 200 4.71 -13.76 1.36
CA LYS A 200 5.33 -15.06 1.10
C LYS A 200 5.28 -15.44 -0.38
N GLN A 201 4.10 -15.42 -0.99
CA GLN A 201 3.95 -15.73 -2.40
C GLN A 201 4.74 -14.76 -3.29
N TYR A 202 4.80 -13.48 -2.94
CA TYR A 202 5.59 -12.50 -3.68
C TYR A 202 7.09 -12.85 -3.65
N ALA A 203 7.64 -13.19 -2.48
CA ALA A 203 9.03 -13.64 -2.38
C ALA A 203 9.31 -14.92 -3.16
N GLU A 204 8.35 -15.87 -3.18
CA GLU A 204 8.41 -17.07 -4.02
C GLU A 204 8.40 -16.72 -5.51
N SER A 205 7.52 -15.81 -5.94
CA SER A 205 7.38 -15.35 -7.33
C SER A 205 8.66 -14.65 -7.81
N VAL A 206 9.22 -13.73 -7.01
CA VAL A 206 10.53 -13.09 -7.29
C VAL A 206 11.60 -14.15 -7.46
N THR A 207 11.69 -15.10 -6.52
CA THR A 207 12.73 -16.14 -6.51
C THR A 207 12.63 -17.06 -7.73
N GLU A 208 11.42 -17.48 -8.09
CA GLU A 208 11.20 -18.41 -9.20
C GLU A 208 11.45 -17.72 -10.55
N LEU A 209 10.94 -16.50 -10.75
CA LEU A 209 11.23 -15.75 -11.97
C LEU A 209 12.72 -15.47 -12.11
N PHE A 210 13.40 -15.05 -11.04
CA PHE A 210 14.84 -14.83 -11.07
C PHE A 210 15.64 -16.09 -11.41
N LYS A 211 15.21 -17.27 -10.93
CA LYS A 211 15.82 -18.55 -11.31
C LYS A 211 15.67 -18.86 -12.81
N LEU A 212 14.51 -18.56 -13.40
CA LEU A 212 14.31 -18.71 -14.85
C LEU A 212 15.22 -17.78 -15.65
N MET A 213 15.35 -16.52 -15.21
CA MET A 213 16.28 -15.55 -15.79
C MET A 213 17.74 -16.02 -15.70
N LEU A 214 18.14 -16.55 -14.55
CA LEU A 214 19.49 -17.06 -14.31
C LEU A 214 19.80 -18.31 -15.14
N GLY A 215 18.83 -19.21 -15.30
CA GLY A 215 18.96 -20.43 -16.08
C GLY A 215 18.84 -20.24 -17.59
N GLY A 216 18.54 -19.03 -18.06
CA GLY A 216 18.30 -18.75 -19.49
C GLY A 216 17.05 -19.44 -20.04
N HIS A 217 16.06 -19.72 -19.18
CA HIS A 217 14.84 -20.46 -19.54
C HIS A 217 13.80 -19.54 -20.19
N LYS A 218 14.14 -18.97 -21.35
CA LYS A 218 13.36 -17.93 -22.04
C LYS A 218 11.91 -18.32 -22.32
N SER A 219 11.67 -19.51 -22.89
CA SER A 219 10.30 -19.96 -23.21
C SER A 219 9.45 -20.08 -21.95
N GLU A 220 9.98 -20.69 -20.90
CA GLU A 220 9.25 -20.89 -19.64
C GLU A 220 8.96 -19.55 -18.94
N LEU A 221 9.93 -18.63 -18.94
CA LEU A 221 9.73 -17.27 -18.42
C LEU A 221 8.62 -16.55 -19.18
N ARG A 222 8.69 -16.57 -20.52
CA ARG A 222 7.71 -15.93 -21.40
C ARG A 222 6.30 -16.49 -21.19
N ASP A 223 6.15 -17.81 -21.22
CA ASP A 223 4.86 -18.48 -21.04
C ASP A 223 4.25 -18.16 -19.67
N ARG A 224 5.08 -18.15 -18.62
CA ARG A 224 4.66 -17.80 -17.26
C ARG A 224 4.19 -16.35 -17.15
N VAL A 225 4.96 -15.40 -17.69
CA VAL A 225 4.62 -13.97 -17.67
C VAL A 225 3.33 -13.69 -18.45
N HIS A 226 3.15 -14.30 -19.63
CA HIS A 226 1.92 -14.14 -20.42
C HIS A 226 0.70 -14.81 -19.80
N ALA A 227 0.87 -15.98 -19.15
CA ALA A 227 -0.22 -16.58 -18.38
C ALA A 227 -0.68 -15.68 -17.23
N ALA A 228 0.28 -15.08 -16.51
CA ALA A 228 -0.03 -14.13 -15.44
C ALA A 228 -0.70 -12.86 -15.98
N ARG A 229 -0.24 -12.34 -17.14
CA ARG A 229 -0.88 -11.21 -17.85
C ARG A 229 -2.35 -11.49 -18.12
N ALA A 230 -2.64 -12.60 -18.80
CA ALA A 230 -3.99 -12.97 -19.21
C ALA A 230 -4.92 -13.12 -18.00
N ALA A 231 -4.43 -13.72 -16.92
CA ALA A 231 -5.22 -13.91 -15.69
C ALA A 231 -5.54 -12.60 -14.95
N VAL A 232 -4.63 -11.62 -14.95
CA VAL A 232 -4.78 -10.39 -14.15
C VAL A 232 -5.42 -9.26 -14.94
N PHE A 233 -5.05 -9.09 -16.21
CA PHE A 233 -5.48 -7.96 -17.04
C PHE A 233 -6.54 -8.32 -18.09
N GLY A 234 -6.81 -9.62 -18.27
CA GLY A 234 -7.65 -10.16 -19.35
C GLY A 234 -6.96 -10.06 -20.71
N ASP A 235 -7.61 -10.60 -21.73
CA ASP A 235 -7.26 -10.30 -23.12
C ASP A 235 -7.85 -8.94 -23.52
N ASP A 236 -7.12 -8.15 -24.31
CA ASP A 236 -7.52 -6.82 -24.82
C ASP A 236 -8.84 -6.83 -25.63
N HIS A 237 -9.48 -7.99 -25.78
CA HIS A 237 -10.61 -8.26 -26.67
C HIS A 237 -11.96 -8.54 -25.98
N GLU A 238 -12.05 -8.70 -24.66
CA GLU A 238 -13.32 -9.16 -24.06
C GLU A 238 -14.46 -8.11 -24.03
N ASN A 239 -14.23 -6.82 -24.30
CA ASN A 239 -15.31 -5.82 -24.22
C ASN A 239 -15.29 -4.69 -25.28
N GLY A 240 -14.51 -4.81 -26.36
CA GLY A 240 -14.55 -3.87 -27.50
C GLY A 240 -14.20 -2.40 -27.22
N LYS A 241 -13.93 -2.03 -25.96
CA LYS A 241 -13.43 -0.72 -25.53
C LYS A 241 -12.05 -0.93 -24.93
N LYS A 242 -11.03 -0.34 -25.57
CA LYS A 242 -9.67 -0.23 -25.03
C LYS A 242 -9.79 0.48 -23.69
N ARG A 243 -9.65 -0.24 -22.56
CA ARG A 243 -9.65 0.39 -21.23
C ARG A 243 -8.52 1.41 -21.23
N GLU A 244 -8.84 2.66 -20.97
CA GLU A 244 -7.85 3.72 -20.93
C GLU A 244 -6.83 3.40 -19.84
N LEU A 245 -5.53 3.45 -20.18
CA LEU A 245 -4.45 3.17 -19.25
C LEU A 245 -4.54 4.11 -18.05
N LEU A 246 -4.34 3.57 -16.84
CA LEU A 246 -4.34 4.38 -15.61
C LEU A 246 -3.27 5.48 -15.63
N LEU A 247 -2.15 5.26 -16.34
CA LEU A 247 -1.05 6.22 -16.48
C LEU A 247 -0.48 6.22 -17.91
N ARG A 248 -0.11 7.39 -18.41
CA ARG A 248 0.57 7.60 -19.71
C ARG A 248 2.01 8.08 -19.50
N ASP A 249 2.89 7.74 -20.43
CA ASP A 249 4.36 7.92 -20.36
C ASP A 249 4.77 9.41 -20.15
N ASP A 250 4.03 10.35 -20.74
CA ASP A 250 4.28 11.81 -20.65
C ASP A 250 4.06 12.40 -19.25
N VAL A 251 3.35 11.66 -18.39
CA VAL A 251 3.13 12.01 -16.98
C VAL A 251 4.26 11.45 -16.10
N LEU A 252 4.82 10.30 -16.45
CA LEU A 252 5.83 9.60 -15.65
C LEU A 252 7.22 10.27 -15.72
N ASP A 253 7.58 10.84 -16.88
CA ASP A 253 8.89 11.46 -17.08
C ASP A 253 9.08 12.81 -16.38
N ARG A 254 7.99 13.48 -16.00
CA ARG A 254 8.05 14.83 -15.42
C ARG A 254 8.61 14.87 -13.99
N TYR A 255 8.74 13.73 -13.32
CA TYR A 255 9.05 13.64 -11.89
C TYR A 255 10.36 12.90 -11.58
N SER A 256 11.36 13.09 -12.44
CA SER A 256 12.70 12.54 -12.25
C SER A 256 13.47 13.27 -11.14
N LEU A 257 14.21 12.53 -10.32
CA LEU A 257 15.20 13.06 -9.37
C LEU A 257 16.57 13.34 -10.02
N GLY A 258 16.79 12.91 -11.26
CA GLY A 258 18.02 13.12 -12.03
C GLY A 258 17.76 13.61 -13.46
N GLU A 259 18.82 13.99 -14.18
CA GLU A 259 18.73 14.39 -15.59
C GLU A 259 18.30 13.20 -16.47
N LEU A 260 17.23 13.40 -17.26
CA LEU A 260 16.72 12.35 -18.16
C LEU A 260 17.80 11.97 -19.19
N PRO A 261 18.17 10.69 -19.31
CA PRO A 261 19.19 10.26 -20.26
C PRO A 261 18.67 10.34 -21.71
N GLU A 262 19.58 10.60 -22.67
CA GLU A 262 19.25 10.62 -24.12
C GLU A 262 18.67 9.29 -24.64
N LYS A 263 19.02 8.17 -23.99
CA LYS A 263 18.42 6.86 -24.22
C LYS A 263 18.13 6.19 -22.88
N ARG A 264 16.87 5.78 -22.68
CA ARG A 264 16.48 4.94 -21.55
C ARG A 264 17.18 3.59 -21.66
N LEU A 265 17.71 3.11 -20.54
CA LEU A 265 18.31 1.79 -20.45
C LEU A 265 17.20 0.74 -20.26
N LYS A 266 17.26 -0.36 -21.01
CA LYS A 266 16.27 -1.44 -20.96
C LYS A 266 16.35 -2.17 -19.63
N ASN A 267 15.23 -2.50 -19.01
CA ASN A 267 15.19 -3.14 -17.69
C ASN A 267 14.22 -4.32 -17.72
N ASN A 268 14.60 -5.44 -17.08
CA ASN A 268 13.76 -6.64 -16.99
C ASN A 268 12.53 -6.45 -16.08
N HIS A 269 12.55 -5.44 -15.23
CA HIS A 269 11.49 -5.10 -14.30
C HIS A 269 11.01 -6.28 -13.43
N LEU A 270 11.93 -7.12 -12.91
CA LEU A 270 11.65 -8.28 -12.05
C LEU A 270 10.63 -7.99 -10.95
N SER A 271 10.72 -6.81 -10.32
CA SER A 271 9.77 -6.35 -9.29
C SER A 271 8.31 -6.26 -9.77
N LEU A 272 8.07 -5.83 -11.02
CA LEU A 272 6.74 -5.75 -11.62
C LEU A 272 6.27 -7.12 -12.11
N LEU A 273 7.16 -7.88 -12.76
CA LEU A 273 6.85 -9.24 -13.23
C LEU A 273 6.43 -10.14 -12.07
N ALA A 274 7.17 -10.08 -10.97
CA ALA A 274 6.87 -10.87 -9.76
C ALA A 274 5.58 -10.46 -9.07
N MET A 275 5.17 -9.19 -9.19
CA MET A 275 3.89 -8.76 -8.64
C MET A 275 2.72 -9.38 -9.41
N VAL A 276 2.74 -9.34 -10.74
CA VAL A 276 1.66 -9.91 -11.56
C VAL A 276 1.63 -11.43 -11.42
N ASP A 277 2.79 -12.08 -11.36
CA ASP A 277 2.87 -13.51 -11.07
C ASP A 277 2.28 -13.84 -9.68
N CYS A 278 2.61 -13.04 -8.65
CA CYS A 278 2.03 -13.21 -7.31
C CYS A 278 0.50 -13.09 -7.31
N TRP A 279 -0.04 -12.06 -7.98
CA TRP A 279 -1.48 -11.87 -8.13
C TRP A 279 -2.14 -13.05 -8.84
N TRP A 280 -1.55 -13.52 -9.93
CA TRP A 280 -2.03 -14.70 -10.65
C TRP A 280 -2.05 -15.94 -9.75
N LYS A 281 -0.96 -16.24 -9.03
CA LYS A 281 -0.87 -17.40 -8.13
C LYS A 281 -1.90 -17.36 -6.99
N LEU A 282 -2.32 -16.18 -6.56
CA LEU A 282 -3.30 -16.00 -5.49
C LEU A 282 -4.72 -15.75 -5.98
N GLY A 283 -4.95 -15.69 -7.30
CA GLY A 283 -6.24 -15.34 -7.89
C GLY A 283 -6.72 -13.94 -7.48
N ILE A 284 -5.79 -12.99 -7.35
CA ILE A 284 -6.09 -11.60 -6.99
C ILE A 284 -6.21 -10.78 -8.26
N VAL A 285 -7.35 -10.11 -8.45
CA VAL A 285 -7.53 -9.09 -9.49
C VAL A 285 -7.49 -7.72 -8.81
N PRO A 286 -6.43 -6.91 -9.04
CA PRO A 286 -6.21 -5.66 -8.30
C PRO A 286 -7.33 -4.63 -8.49
N TYR A 287 -8.04 -4.67 -9.62
CA TYR A 287 -9.11 -3.74 -9.96
C TYR A 287 -10.38 -3.93 -9.10
N ASP A 288 -10.60 -5.10 -8.53
CA ASP A 288 -11.79 -5.39 -7.71
C ASP A 288 -11.75 -4.65 -6.36
N HIS A 289 -10.57 -4.17 -5.97
CA HIS A 289 -10.31 -3.58 -4.66
C HIS A 289 -10.00 -2.07 -4.71
N MET A 290 -10.33 -1.41 -5.83
CA MET A 290 -10.08 0.02 -6.06
C MET A 290 -10.80 0.95 -5.08
N ILE A 291 -11.86 0.48 -4.43
CA ILE A 291 -12.61 1.26 -3.42
C ILE A 291 -11.76 1.70 -2.23
N CYS A 292 -10.67 0.98 -1.93
CA CYS A 292 -9.73 1.29 -0.86
C CYS A 292 -8.31 1.53 -1.38
N SER A 293 -8.15 1.76 -2.69
CA SER A 293 -6.84 1.99 -3.28
C SER A 293 -6.20 3.26 -2.70
N THR A 294 -4.95 3.15 -2.27
CA THR A 294 -4.14 4.32 -1.91
C THR A 294 -3.53 4.95 -3.16
N PRO A 295 -3.10 6.23 -3.11
CA PRO A 295 -2.38 6.85 -4.22
C PRO A 295 -1.17 6.04 -4.68
N LEU A 296 -0.44 5.43 -3.73
CA LEU A 296 0.72 4.58 -4.01
C LEU A 296 0.34 3.33 -4.79
N PHE A 297 -0.73 2.66 -4.37
CA PHE A 297 -1.23 1.48 -5.08
C PHE A 297 -1.65 1.83 -6.51
N ARG A 298 -2.39 2.92 -6.71
CA ARG A 298 -2.81 3.36 -8.05
C ARG A 298 -1.61 3.63 -8.97
N MET A 299 -0.59 4.29 -8.43
CA MET A 299 0.65 4.54 -9.17
C MET A 299 1.35 3.25 -9.58
N TRP A 300 1.50 2.33 -8.62
CA TRP A 300 2.16 1.06 -8.84
C TRP A 300 1.39 0.16 -9.81
N LEU A 301 0.07 0.08 -9.64
CA LEU A 301 -0.82 -0.62 -10.58
C LEU A 301 -0.74 -0.02 -11.97
N GLY A 302 -0.74 1.32 -12.10
CA GLY A 302 -0.69 1.99 -13.40
C GLY A 302 0.60 1.74 -14.17
N ILE A 303 1.77 1.74 -13.52
CA ILE A 303 3.02 1.39 -14.22
C ILE A 303 3.12 -0.11 -14.54
N THR A 304 2.48 -0.95 -13.74
CA THR A 304 2.39 -2.40 -14.00
C THR A 304 1.49 -2.68 -15.20
N GLU A 305 0.31 -2.06 -15.23
CA GLU A 305 -0.61 -2.13 -16.36
C GLU A 305 0.09 -1.63 -17.64
N TYR A 306 0.84 -0.53 -17.56
CA TYR A 306 1.60 0.00 -18.69
C TYR A 306 2.61 -1.04 -19.23
N LEU A 307 3.41 -1.66 -18.36
CA LEU A 307 4.36 -2.71 -18.76
C LEU A 307 3.65 -3.90 -19.40
N PHE A 308 2.55 -4.37 -18.81
CA PHE A 308 1.88 -5.60 -19.23
C PHE A 308 0.94 -5.43 -20.42
N ARG A 309 0.42 -4.23 -20.68
CA ARG A 309 -0.45 -3.95 -21.83
C ARG A 309 0.29 -3.43 -23.06
N ASN A 310 1.58 -3.12 -22.93
CA ASN A 310 2.43 -2.76 -24.05
C ASN A 310 3.27 -3.98 -24.45
N GLU A 311 2.85 -4.67 -25.51
CA GLU A 311 3.52 -5.89 -26.00
C GLU A 311 5.02 -5.68 -26.23
N ASP A 312 5.40 -4.57 -26.86
CA ASP A 312 6.79 -4.27 -27.20
C ASP A 312 7.65 -4.09 -25.94
N VAL A 313 7.11 -3.42 -24.92
CA VAL A 313 7.81 -3.18 -23.65
C VAL A 313 7.87 -4.46 -22.81
N LEU A 314 6.81 -5.29 -22.83
CA LEU A 314 6.79 -6.56 -22.12
C LEU A 314 7.80 -7.56 -22.71
N GLU A 315 7.82 -7.70 -24.04
CA GLU A 315 8.77 -8.57 -24.72
C GLU A 315 10.20 -8.04 -24.57
N GLU A 316 10.42 -6.73 -24.59
CA GLU A 316 11.73 -6.14 -24.27
C GLU A 316 12.17 -6.51 -22.86
N ALA A 317 11.29 -6.41 -21.85
CA ALA A 317 11.61 -6.78 -20.48
C ALA A 317 11.97 -8.27 -20.36
N ILE A 318 11.24 -9.16 -21.03
CA ILE A 318 11.51 -10.61 -21.05
C ILE A 318 12.85 -10.89 -21.75
N GLU A 319 13.14 -10.23 -22.87
CA GLU A 319 14.41 -10.38 -23.60
C GLU A 319 15.59 -9.91 -22.73
N THR A 320 15.48 -8.70 -22.17
CA THR A 320 16.49 -8.12 -21.27
C THR A 320 16.72 -9.02 -20.05
N ALA A 321 15.68 -9.68 -19.53
CA ALA A 321 15.82 -10.59 -18.40
C ALA A 321 16.75 -11.78 -18.71
N ILE A 322 16.80 -12.23 -19.96
CA ILE A 322 17.58 -13.39 -20.39
C ILE A 322 18.96 -12.98 -20.90
N GLU A 323 19.01 -11.98 -21.80
CA GLU A 323 20.21 -11.65 -22.58
C GLU A 323 21.08 -10.55 -21.94
N ASP A 324 20.52 -9.74 -21.04
CA ASP A 324 21.22 -8.61 -20.43
C ASP A 324 21.54 -8.88 -18.95
N ASN A 325 22.83 -8.82 -18.61
CA ASN A 325 23.31 -9.03 -17.25
C ASN A 325 23.54 -7.73 -16.46
N THR A 326 23.22 -6.56 -17.02
CA THR A 326 23.46 -5.23 -16.42
C THR A 326 22.81 -5.08 -15.05
N PHE A 327 21.61 -5.64 -14.86
CA PHE A 327 20.87 -5.60 -13.59
C PHE A 327 20.98 -6.90 -12.77
N ARG A 328 21.71 -7.91 -13.24
CA ARG A 328 21.67 -9.25 -12.62
C ARG A 328 22.12 -9.26 -11.16
N GLY A 329 23.11 -8.42 -10.83
CA GLY A 329 23.55 -8.22 -9.44
C GLY A 329 22.51 -7.50 -8.58
N ASP A 330 21.78 -6.53 -9.14
CA ASP A 330 20.70 -5.83 -8.46
C ASP A 330 19.51 -6.76 -8.20
N ASP A 331 19.15 -7.59 -9.18
CA ASP A 331 18.09 -8.58 -9.08
C ASP A 331 18.39 -9.67 -8.06
N LEU A 332 19.67 -10.03 -7.89
CA LEU A 332 20.11 -10.96 -6.84
C LEU A 332 19.86 -10.38 -5.45
N GLU A 333 20.32 -9.16 -5.19
CA GLU A 333 20.10 -8.48 -3.91
C GLU A 333 18.61 -8.23 -3.66
N PHE A 334 17.85 -7.89 -4.70
CA PHE A 334 16.40 -7.76 -4.61
C PHE A 334 15.71 -9.08 -4.21
N THR A 335 16.14 -10.20 -4.80
CA THR A 335 15.62 -11.53 -4.48
C THR A 335 15.93 -11.92 -3.03
N PHE A 336 17.14 -11.65 -2.54
CA PHE A 336 17.50 -11.86 -1.15
C PHE A 336 16.70 -10.97 -0.19
N ALA A 337 16.55 -9.69 -0.54
CA ALA A 337 15.76 -8.76 0.25
C ALA A 337 14.29 -9.19 0.37
N ALA A 338 13.65 -9.62 -0.72
CA ALA A 338 12.27 -10.10 -0.71
C ALA A 338 12.09 -11.32 0.20
N ARG A 339 13.03 -12.27 0.15
CA ARG A 339 13.01 -13.46 1.03
C ARG A 339 13.23 -13.11 2.51
N ASP A 340 14.15 -12.20 2.80
CA ASP A 340 14.40 -11.78 4.19
C ASP A 340 13.21 -11.03 4.79
N TRP A 341 12.60 -10.08 4.05
CA TRP A 341 11.38 -9.41 4.50
C TRP A 341 10.23 -10.40 4.72
N SER A 342 10.03 -11.33 3.80
CA SER A 342 9.03 -12.39 3.95
C SER A 342 9.26 -13.26 5.18
N SER A 343 10.51 -13.61 5.47
CA SER A 343 10.88 -14.43 6.64
C SER A 343 10.59 -13.67 7.94
N ARG A 344 10.95 -12.38 8.02
CA ARG A 344 10.66 -11.53 9.19
C ARG A 344 9.17 -11.40 9.46
N VAL A 345 8.39 -11.22 8.40
CA VAL A 345 6.92 -11.13 8.47
C VAL A 345 6.32 -12.45 8.96
N SER A 346 6.73 -13.58 8.38
CA SER A 346 6.20 -14.90 8.71
C SER A 346 6.50 -15.32 10.15
N LEU A 347 7.64 -14.88 10.69
CA LEU A 347 8.04 -15.14 12.07
C LEU A 347 7.44 -14.14 13.08
N GLY A 348 6.81 -13.06 12.62
CA GLY A 348 6.25 -12.02 13.48
C GLY A 348 7.28 -11.19 14.25
N HIS A 349 8.52 -11.10 13.74
CA HIS A 349 9.62 -10.42 14.43
C HIS A 349 9.55 -8.90 14.26
N PHE A 350 8.78 -8.21 15.11
CA PHE A 350 8.67 -6.75 15.09
C PHE A 350 10.02 -6.04 15.27
N ASP A 351 10.84 -6.46 16.22
CA ASP A 351 12.14 -5.83 16.48
C ASP A 351 13.11 -6.05 15.31
N GLY A 352 13.18 -7.28 14.78
CA GLY A 352 13.98 -7.57 13.61
C GLY A 352 13.50 -6.84 12.34
N TYR A 353 12.20 -6.56 12.21
CA TYR A 353 11.68 -5.72 11.15
C TYR A 353 12.13 -4.26 11.33
N ARG A 354 12.01 -3.75 12.56
CA ARG A 354 12.39 -2.38 12.93
C ARG A 354 13.87 -2.12 12.65
N GLU A 355 14.76 -2.95 13.19
CA GLU A 355 16.22 -2.76 13.07
C GLU A 355 16.64 -2.64 11.61
N LYS A 356 16.18 -3.56 10.75
CA LYS A 356 16.47 -3.53 9.33
C LYS A 356 15.87 -2.31 8.63
N PHE A 357 14.63 -1.93 8.96
CA PHE A 357 14.00 -0.75 8.37
C PHE A 357 14.78 0.52 8.74
N GLU A 358 15.13 0.70 10.03
CA GLU A 358 15.83 1.87 10.54
C GLU A 358 17.26 1.97 9.98
N GLU A 359 17.94 0.84 9.75
CA GLU A 359 19.23 0.78 9.06
C GLU A 359 19.14 1.36 7.63
N ILE A 360 18.19 0.86 6.83
CA ILE A 360 17.97 1.32 5.45
C ILE A 360 17.47 2.77 5.44
N GLN A 361 16.62 3.14 6.39
CA GLN A 361 16.17 4.51 6.56
C GLN A 361 17.34 5.46 6.84
N THR A 362 18.30 5.06 7.67
CA THR A 362 19.50 5.84 7.99
C THR A 362 20.36 6.04 6.75
N TYR A 363 20.51 5.01 5.91
CA TYR A 363 21.23 5.10 4.64
C TYR A 363 20.63 6.17 3.70
N PHE A 364 19.29 6.23 3.59
CA PHE A 364 18.60 7.21 2.72
C PHE A 364 18.34 8.57 3.36
N ALA A 365 18.56 8.72 4.67
CA ALA A 365 18.23 9.94 5.42
C ALA A 365 18.71 11.26 4.79
N PRO A 366 19.94 11.35 4.23
CA PRO A 366 20.42 12.59 3.60
C PRO A 366 19.62 13.02 2.36
N ARG A 367 18.83 12.12 1.77
CA ARG A 367 18.15 12.28 0.48
C ARG A 367 16.63 12.46 0.63
N PHE A 368 16.08 12.21 1.82
CA PHE A 368 14.65 12.38 2.09
C PHE A 368 14.09 13.78 1.84
N PRO A 369 14.78 14.90 2.14
CA PRO A 369 14.19 16.22 1.93
C PRO A 369 13.82 16.48 0.46
N GLU A 370 14.73 16.15 -0.45
CA GLU A 370 14.53 16.31 -1.89
C GLU A 370 13.50 15.31 -2.44
N ALA A 371 13.65 14.04 -2.07
CA ALA A 371 12.74 12.98 -2.48
C ALA A 371 11.29 13.21 -2.00
N THR A 372 11.12 13.76 -0.79
CA THR A 372 9.79 14.07 -0.25
C THR A 372 9.13 15.20 -1.04
N ARG A 373 9.91 16.23 -1.43
CA ARG A 373 9.40 17.34 -2.24
C ARG A 373 8.91 16.84 -3.60
N VAL A 374 9.76 16.13 -4.34
CA VAL A 374 9.43 15.61 -5.69
C VAL A 374 8.32 14.56 -5.63
N GLY A 375 8.37 13.63 -4.68
CA GLY A 375 7.34 12.61 -4.50
C GLY A 375 5.96 13.19 -4.18
N ASN A 376 5.87 14.26 -3.40
CA ASN A 376 4.60 14.94 -3.12
C ASN A 376 4.05 15.68 -4.35
N GLU A 377 4.91 16.37 -5.11
CA GLU A 377 4.52 17.03 -6.37
C GLU A 377 3.98 16.02 -7.41
N MET A 378 4.65 14.87 -7.52
CA MET A 378 4.25 13.76 -8.40
C MET A 378 2.87 13.22 -8.03
N ILE A 379 2.66 12.85 -6.76
CA ILE A 379 1.39 12.28 -6.29
C ILE A 379 0.25 13.29 -6.45
N LYS A 380 0.48 14.57 -6.12
CA LYS A 380 -0.53 15.61 -6.28
C LYS A 380 -0.98 15.74 -7.74
N THR A 381 -0.04 15.81 -8.67
CA THR A 381 -0.37 16.01 -10.09
C THR A 381 -1.07 14.80 -10.70
N ILE A 382 -0.65 13.59 -10.31
CA ILE A 382 -1.28 12.35 -10.77
C ILE A 382 -2.71 12.26 -10.22
N LEU A 383 -2.92 12.53 -8.93
CA LEU A 383 -4.25 12.51 -8.31
C LEU A 383 -5.20 13.52 -8.96
N GLU A 384 -4.74 14.75 -9.22
CA GLU A 384 -5.54 15.77 -9.92
C GLU A 384 -5.99 15.30 -11.31
N LYS A 385 -5.12 14.61 -12.05
CA LYS A 385 -5.45 14.07 -13.38
C LYS A 385 -6.38 12.86 -13.31
N THR A 386 -6.12 11.88 -12.44
CA THR A 386 -6.97 10.69 -12.31
C THR A 386 -8.37 11.03 -11.82
N MET A 387 -8.51 12.00 -10.91
CA MET A 387 -9.83 12.49 -10.48
C MET A 387 -10.56 13.30 -11.57
N SER A 388 -9.83 14.01 -12.43
CA SER A 388 -10.45 14.72 -13.57
C SER A 388 -10.98 13.77 -14.65
N SER A 389 -10.35 12.61 -14.86
CA SER A 389 -10.84 11.59 -15.80
C SER A 389 -12.02 10.79 -15.25
N GLU A 390 -12.10 10.55 -13.93
CA GLU A 390 -13.23 9.86 -13.30
C GLU A 390 -14.50 10.74 -13.25
N ASN A 391 -14.35 12.06 -13.24
CA ASN A 391 -15.46 13.03 -13.22
C ASN A 391 -15.90 13.52 -14.62
N ALA A 392 -15.26 13.05 -15.70
CA ALA A 392 -15.67 13.39 -17.05
C ALA A 392 -16.93 12.56 -17.41
N GLU A 393 -18.11 13.20 -17.41
CA GLU A 393 -19.32 12.60 -17.99
C GLU A 393 -19.03 12.17 -19.43
N PRO A 394 -19.51 10.98 -19.86
CA PRO A 394 -19.38 10.58 -21.25
C PRO A 394 -20.06 11.65 -22.11
N ALA A 395 -19.29 12.22 -23.06
CA ALA A 395 -19.82 13.19 -24.00
C ALA A 395 -21.10 12.62 -24.65
N PRO A 396 -22.18 13.41 -24.78
CA PRO A 396 -23.39 12.94 -25.41
C PRO A 396 -23.04 12.53 -26.85
N GLU A 397 -23.34 11.28 -27.20
CA GLU A 397 -23.25 10.78 -28.57
C GLU A 397 -24.12 11.69 -29.45
N GLY A 398 -23.46 12.42 -30.36
CA GLY A 398 -24.09 13.28 -31.36
C GLY A 398 -24.19 12.61 -32.71
#